data_AF-A0A0C5BLU8-F1
#
_entry.id   AF-A0A0C5BLU8-F1
#
_cell.length_a   1.000
_cell.length_b   1.000
_cell.length_c   1.000
_cell.angle_alpha   90.00
_cell.angle_beta   90.00
_cell.angle_gamma   90.00
#
_symmetry.space_group_name_H-M   'P 1'
#
loop_
_entity.id
_entity.type
_entity.pdbx_description
1 polymer ?
#
loop_
_entity_poly.entity_id
_entity_poly.type
_entity_poly.pdbx_seq_one_letter_code
_entity_poly.pdbx_strand_id
1 'polypeptide(L)'
;YEGVATAHILLSGALFMASIWHWVYWDLELFRDPRTKKPALDLPKIFGIHLFLSGLICFGFGAFHVTGVFGPGIWVSDPYGITGSVQPVSPSWGAEGFDPYNPGGIAAHHIAAGILGVLAGLFHLCVRPSERLYNGLRMGNIETVLSSSIAAVFWAAFVVAGTMWYGSAATPIELFGPTRYQWDLGFFQQEIEKRVQSSLGEGKTLSQAWARIPEKLAFYDYIGNNPAKGGLFRAGAMNSGDGIAVGWLGHAVFTDKEGNSLFVRRMPTFFETFPVLLIDKDGVVRADVPFRRAESKYSIEQVGVSVTFYGGELDGVTFNDPATVKKYARRAQLGEVFEFDRATLQSDGVFRTSPRGWFTFG
;
A
#
# COMPACT_ATOMS: atom_id res chain seq x y z
N TYR A 1 17.92 5.34 10.12
CA TYR A 1 16.64 5.98 10.45
C TYR A 1 16.79 7.04 11.55
N GLU A 2 17.60 6.73 12.56
CA GLU A 2 17.99 7.52 13.73
C GLU A 2 18.44 8.94 13.36
N GLY A 3 19.35 9.09 12.39
CA GLY A 3 19.82 10.40 11.95
C GLY A 3 18.69 11.31 11.42
N VAL A 4 17.72 10.72 10.71
CA VAL A 4 16.52 11.44 10.24
C VAL A 4 15.68 11.87 11.45
N ALA A 5 15.44 10.98 12.42
CA ALA A 5 14.69 11.32 13.62
C ALA A 5 15.38 12.43 14.43
N THR A 6 16.68 12.33 14.67
CA THR A 6 17.46 13.36 15.38
C THR A 6 17.40 14.70 14.65
N ALA A 7 17.56 14.72 13.32
CA ALA A 7 17.47 15.94 12.53
C ALA A 7 16.09 16.63 12.69
N HIS A 8 15.00 15.87 12.71
CA HIS A 8 13.65 16.41 12.91
C HIS A 8 13.46 17.00 14.33
N ILE A 9 14.01 16.35 15.36
CA ILE A 9 13.94 16.88 16.74
C ILE A 9 14.74 18.19 16.86
N LEU A 10 15.93 18.25 16.28
CA LEU A 10 16.74 19.47 16.27
C LEU A 10 16.05 20.60 15.49
N LEU A 11 15.49 20.28 14.33
CA LEU A 11 14.70 21.23 13.54
C LEU A 11 13.48 21.74 14.34
N SER A 12 12.76 20.85 15.03
CA SER A 12 11.63 21.22 15.88
C SER A 12 12.04 22.18 17.00
N GLY A 13 13.14 21.90 17.69
CA GLY A 13 13.68 22.81 18.72
C GLY A 13 14.08 24.17 18.16
N ALA A 14 14.72 24.21 16.99
CA ALA A 14 15.08 25.46 16.33
C ALA A 14 13.84 26.27 15.92
N LEU A 15 12.83 25.63 15.33
CA LEU A 15 11.56 26.27 14.96
C LEU A 15 10.79 26.77 16.20
N PHE A 16 10.83 26.03 17.31
CA PHE A 16 10.25 26.46 18.58
C PHE A 16 10.92 27.72 19.13
N MET A 17 12.25 27.79 19.11
CA MET A 17 12.96 28.99 19.55
C MET A 17 12.68 30.19 18.61
N ALA A 18 12.62 29.96 17.30
CA ALA A 18 12.25 30.98 16.33
C ALA A 18 10.82 31.50 16.54
N SER A 19 9.87 30.63 16.90
CA SER A 19 8.48 31.05 17.14
C SER A 19 8.37 31.96 18.37
N ILE A 20 9.11 31.67 19.45
CA ILE A 20 9.21 32.56 20.62
C ILE A 20 9.74 33.93 20.20
N TRP A 21 10.82 33.96 19.42
CA TRP A 21 11.41 35.23 18.96
C TRP A 21 10.41 36.04 18.14
N HIS A 22 9.76 35.43 17.14
CA HIS A 22 8.78 36.11 16.29
C HIS A 22 7.53 36.58 17.06
N TRP A 23 7.13 35.85 18.10
CA TRP A 23 6.04 36.26 18.98
C TRP A 23 6.40 37.49 19.82
N VAL A 24 7.62 37.52 20.39
CA VAL A 24 8.08 38.64 21.22
C VAL A 24 8.33 39.88 20.37
N TYR A 25 9.01 39.72 19.22
CA TYR A 25 9.39 40.82 18.33
C TYR A 25 8.43 40.94 17.15
N TRP A 26 7.13 41.05 17.43
CA TRP A 26 6.08 41.05 16.40
C TRP A 26 5.95 42.39 15.66
N ASP A 27 6.27 43.53 16.28
CA ASP A 27 6.11 44.87 15.69
C ASP A 27 7.34 45.31 14.89
N LEU A 28 7.60 44.62 13.78
CA LEU A 28 8.69 44.93 12.86
C LEU A 28 8.21 45.90 11.76
N GLU A 29 9.05 46.87 11.38
CA GLU A 29 8.75 47.79 10.26
C GLU A 29 8.50 47.03 8.94
N LEU A 30 9.07 45.84 8.79
CA LEU A 30 8.82 44.93 7.66
C LEU A 30 7.33 44.63 7.44
N PHE A 31 6.53 44.56 8.52
CA PHE A 31 5.12 44.21 8.44
C PHE A 31 4.20 45.43 8.22
N ARG A 32 4.75 46.64 8.13
CA ARG A 32 3.97 47.89 7.99
C ARG A 32 4.01 48.41 6.55
N ASP A 33 2.88 48.86 6.01
CA ASP A 33 2.85 49.59 4.75
C ASP A 33 3.63 50.91 4.94
N PRO A 34 4.67 51.18 4.13
CA PRO A 34 5.48 52.39 4.26
C PRO A 34 4.67 53.70 4.20
N ARG A 35 3.51 53.69 3.53
CA ARG A 35 2.64 54.86 3.33
C ARG A 35 1.67 55.09 4.48
N THR A 36 1.09 54.02 5.02
CA THR A 36 0.01 54.11 6.02
C THR A 36 0.47 53.78 7.43
N LYS A 37 1.67 53.17 7.57
CA LYS A 37 2.23 52.65 8.82
C LYS A 37 1.38 51.60 9.53
N LYS A 38 0.34 51.09 8.87
CA LYS A 38 -0.53 49.99 9.34
C LYS A 38 0.03 48.64 8.88
N PRO A 39 -0.28 47.56 9.59
CA PRO A 39 0.08 46.21 9.15
C PRO A 39 -0.48 45.91 7.75
N ALA A 40 0.38 45.40 6.85
CA ALA A 40 -0.01 45.04 5.49
C ALA A 40 0.89 43.94 4.93
N LEU A 41 0.31 43.00 4.19
CA LEU A 41 1.03 41.95 3.47
C LEU A 41 0.67 42.04 1.98
N ASP A 42 1.68 42.12 1.13
CA ASP A 42 1.51 42.06 -0.32
C ASP A 42 1.34 40.60 -0.77
N LEU A 43 0.19 40.01 -0.45
CA LEU A 43 -0.10 38.58 -0.65
C LEU A 43 0.19 38.06 -2.07
N PRO A 44 -0.15 38.78 -3.17
CA PRO A 44 0.21 38.33 -4.52
C PRO A 44 1.72 38.17 -4.74
N LYS A 45 2.53 39.08 -4.17
CA LYS A 45 3.99 39.01 -4.28
C LYS A 45 4.56 37.89 -3.41
N ILE A 46 4.06 37.75 -2.18
CA ILE A 46 4.44 36.66 -1.28
C ILE A 46 4.17 35.30 -1.93
N PHE A 47 3.01 35.16 -2.61
CA PHE A 47 2.69 33.97 -3.39
C PHE A 47 3.74 33.70 -4.48
N GLY A 48 4.13 34.72 -5.25
CA GLY A 48 5.19 34.58 -6.26
C GLY A 48 6.53 34.12 -5.67
N ILE A 49 6.94 34.66 -4.51
CA ILE A 49 8.15 34.22 -3.79
C ILE A 49 8.04 32.74 -3.40
N HIS A 50 6.96 32.34 -2.73
CA HIS A 50 6.80 30.96 -2.27
C HIS A 50 6.67 29.97 -3.43
N LEU A 51 5.95 30.33 -4.50
CA LEU A 51 5.80 29.49 -5.68
C LEU A 51 7.14 29.29 -6.40
N PHE A 52 7.94 30.35 -6.53
CA PHE A 52 9.29 30.26 -7.10
C PHE A 52 10.18 29.30 -6.29
N LEU A 53 10.22 29.44 -4.96
CA LEU A 53 10.98 28.55 -4.08
C LEU A 53 10.47 27.10 -4.14
N SER A 54 9.15 26.92 -4.20
CA SER A 54 8.53 25.59 -4.34
C SER A 54 8.90 24.95 -5.67
N GLY A 55 8.92 25.72 -6.76
CA GLY A 55 9.37 25.27 -8.08
C GLY A 55 10.83 24.82 -8.08
N LEU A 56 11.73 25.58 -7.44
CA LEU A 56 13.15 25.21 -7.31
C LEU A 56 13.34 23.90 -6.54
N ILE A 57 12.66 23.74 -5.40
CA ILE A 57 12.75 22.52 -4.59
C ILE A 57 12.15 21.33 -5.34
N CYS A 58 10.99 21.50 -6.01
CA CYS A 58 10.35 20.46 -6.80
C CYS A 58 11.25 20.00 -7.95
N PHE A 59 11.81 20.93 -8.71
CA PHE A 59 12.77 20.63 -9.77
C PHE A 59 13.99 19.91 -9.22
N GLY A 60 14.61 20.43 -8.15
CA GLY A 60 15.79 19.83 -7.55
C GLY A 60 15.55 18.42 -7.03
N PHE A 61 14.40 18.17 -6.41
CA PHE A 61 14.01 16.84 -5.97
C PHE A 61 13.92 15.87 -7.16
N GLY A 62 13.22 16.23 -8.22
CA GLY A 62 13.13 15.39 -9.43
C GLY A 62 14.48 15.19 -10.13
N ALA A 63 15.18 16.28 -10.41
CA ALA A 63 16.39 16.29 -11.24
C ALA A 63 17.62 15.68 -10.55
N PHE A 64 17.68 15.73 -9.21
CA PHE A 64 18.86 15.28 -8.45
C PHE A 64 18.57 14.09 -7.53
N HIS A 65 17.54 14.18 -6.69
CA HIS A 65 17.26 13.16 -5.69
C HIS A 65 16.67 11.90 -6.32
N VAL A 66 15.61 12.03 -7.11
CA VAL A 66 14.88 10.90 -7.72
C VAL A 66 15.70 10.21 -8.82
N THR A 67 16.38 10.99 -9.67
CA THR A 67 17.26 10.47 -10.72
C THR A 67 18.53 9.82 -10.20
N GLY A 68 18.88 10.07 -8.94
CA GLY A 68 20.14 9.64 -8.35
C GLY A 68 21.38 10.37 -8.87
N VAL A 69 21.22 11.45 -9.64
CA VAL A 69 22.34 12.31 -10.09
C VAL A 69 23.06 12.92 -8.89
N PHE A 70 22.30 13.35 -7.88
CA PHE A 70 22.83 13.82 -6.61
C PHE A 70 21.82 13.50 -5.48
N GLY A 71 21.67 12.21 -5.22
CA GLY A 71 20.79 11.65 -4.21
C GLY A 71 20.70 10.12 -4.34
N PRO A 72 19.95 9.45 -3.47
CA PRO A 72 19.89 7.99 -3.44
C PRO A 72 18.96 7.37 -4.49
N GLY A 73 18.07 8.15 -5.13
CA GLY A 73 16.96 7.62 -5.90
C GLY A 73 15.71 7.35 -5.04
N ILE A 74 14.80 6.51 -5.54
CA ILE A 74 13.54 6.16 -4.86
C ILE A 74 13.33 4.64 -4.82
N TRP A 75 12.42 4.16 -3.97
CA TRP A 75 12.06 2.74 -3.95
C TRP A 75 11.38 2.33 -5.26
N VAL A 76 11.85 1.25 -5.86
CA VAL A 76 11.24 0.58 -7.01
C VAL A 76 11.24 -0.93 -6.75
N SER A 77 10.30 -1.65 -7.35
CA SER A 77 10.19 -3.09 -7.21
C SER A 77 9.70 -3.74 -8.50
N ASP A 78 9.88 -5.04 -8.62
CA ASP A 78 9.16 -5.88 -9.58
C ASP A 78 7.63 -5.85 -9.31
N PRO A 79 6.80 -6.25 -10.30
CA PRO A 79 5.34 -6.21 -10.22
C PRO A 79 4.71 -6.99 -9.05
N TYR A 80 5.46 -7.91 -8.44
CA TYR A 80 4.99 -8.77 -7.36
C TYR A 80 5.64 -8.45 -6.01
N GLY A 81 6.42 -7.37 -5.91
CA GLY A 81 6.96 -6.90 -4.62
C GLY A 81 8.01 -7.81 -4.01
N ILE A 82 8.79 -8.53 -4.81
CA ILE A 82 9.74 -9.53 -4.28
C ILE A 82 11.13 -8.93 -4.09
N THR A 83 11.54 -8.06 -5.00
CA THR A 83 12.93 -7.60 -5.21
C THR A 83 13.09 -6.08 -5.07
N GLY A 84 12.28 -5.44 -4.23
CA GLY A 84 12.32 -4.00 -4.06
C GLY A 84 13.63 -3.48 -3.48
N SER A 85 14.04 -2.31 -3.98
CA SER A 85 15.21 -1.60 -3.50
C SER A 85 15.14 -0.12 -3.89
N VAL A 86 15.97 0.71 -3.26
CA VAL A 86 16.15 2.10 -3.67
C VAL A 86 17.05 2.14 -4.91
N GLN A 87 16.58 2.79 -5.97
CA GLN A 87 17.28 2.88 -7.25
C GLN A 87 17.16 4.29 -7.86
N PRO A 88 18.15 4.73 -8.65
CA PRO A 88 18.01 5.90 -9.51
C PRO A 88 16.93 5.67 -10.57
N VAL A 89 16.08 6.67 -10.79
CA VAL A 89 14.96 6.57 -11.74
C VAL A 89 15.07 7.63 -12.84
N SER A 90 15.23 7.19 -14.08
CA SER A 90 15.23 8.08 -15.24
C SER A 90 13.81 8.57 -15.55
N PRO A 91 13.64 9.85 -15.97
CA PRO A 91 12.33 10.39 -16.31
C PRO A 91 11.73 9.75 -17.56
N SER A 92 10.43 9.43 -17.52
CA SER A 92 9.63 8.99 -18.67
C SER A 92 8.85 10.17 -19.23
N TRP A 93 9.20 10.61 -20.44
CA TRP A 93 8.62 11.79 -21.08
C TRP A 93 7.45 11.49 -22.02
N GLY A 94 7.24 10.22 -22.39
CA GLY A 94 6.12 9.81 -23.23
C GLY A 94 4.82 9.66 -22.43
N ALA A 95 3.80 9.12 -23.08
CA ALA A 95 2.49 8.91 -22.47
C ALA A 95 2.54 7.93 -21.27
N GLU A 96 3.51 7.02 -21.27
CA GLU A 96 3.77 6.09 -20.17
C GLU A 96 4.18 6.79 -18.87
N GLY A 97 4.62 8.05 -18.92
CA GLY A 97 4.90 8.85 -17.73
C GLY A 97 3.64 9.22 -16.94
N PHE A 98 2.45 9.08 -17.53
CA PHE A 98 1.16 9.29 -16.85
C PHE A 98 0.56 8.00 -16.27
N ASP A 99 1.20 6.83 -16.49
CA ASP A 99 0.83 5.60 -15.81
C ASP A 99 1.19 5.73 -14.31
N PRO A 100 0.22 5.64 -13.37
CA PRO A 100 0.50 5.77 -11.95
C PRO A 100 1.46 4.69 -11.40
N TYR A 101 1.68 3.59 -12.13
CA TYR A 101 2.62 2.53 -11.75
C TYR A 101 4.01 2.71 -12.37
N ASN A 102 4.23 3.72 -13.21
CA ASN A 102 5.54 4.00 -13.79
C ASN A 102 6.34 4.98 -12.90
N PRO A 103 7.43 4.55 -12.25
CA PRO A 103 8.25 5.44 -11.43
C PRO A 103 8.94 6.54 -12.24
N GLY A 104 9.22 6.32 -13.54
CA GLY A 104 9.78 7.35 -14.41
C GLY A 104 8.85 8.56 -14.59
N GLY A 105 7.55 8.35 -14.45
CA GLY A 105 6.55 9.43 -14.40
C GLY A 105 6.74 10.36 -13.20
N ILE A 106 7.18 9.84 -12.05
CA ILE A 106 7.44 10.63 -10.84
C ILE A 106 8.61 11.59 -11.07
N ALA A 107 9.71 11.11 -11.65
CA ALA A 107 10.86 11.94 -11.97
C ALA A 107 10.49 13.03 -13.00
N ALA A 108 9.82 12.64 -14.08
CA ALA A 108 9.37 13.57 -15.13
C ALA A 108 8.41 14.63 -14.59
N HIS A 109 7.45 14.22 -13.75
CA HIS A 109 6.50 15.12 -13.08
C HIS A 109 7.21 16.22 -12.29
N HIS A 110 8.13 15.85 -11.39
CA HIS A 110 8.83 16.82 -10.54
C HIS A 110 9.71 17.79 -11.34
N ILE A 111 10.40 17.29 -12.38
CA ILE A 111 11.22 18.14 -13.25
C ILE A 111 10.33 19.14 -14.00
N ALA A 112 9.29 18.67 -14.68
CA ALA A 112 8.41 19.52 -15.48
C ALA A 112 7.60 20.50 -14.62
N ALA A 113 6.98 20.03 -13.55
CA ALA A 113 6.20 20.87 -12.63
C ALA A 113 7.10 21.87 -11.89
N GLY A 114 8.33 21.49 -11.55
CA GLY A 114 9.32 22.37 -10.96
C GLY A 114 9.71 23.54 -11.88
N ILE A 115 10.03 23.24 -13.15
CA ILE A 115 10.32 24.28 -14.16
C ILE A 115 9.12 25.21 -14.33
N LEU A 116 7.92 24.66 -14.47
CA LEU A 116 6.70 25.46 -14.60
C LEU A 116 6.46 26.33 -13.35
N GLY A 117 6.69 25.79 -12.15
CA GLY A 117 6.57 26.52 -10.89
C GLY A 117 7.56 27.69 -10.78
N VAL A 118 8.79 27.53 -11.26
CA VAL A 118 9.78 28.61 -11.34
C VAL A 118 9.30 29.72 -12.27
N LEU A 119 8.85 29.37 -13.48
CA LEU A 119 8.36 30.35 -14.46
C LEU A 119 7.10 31.08 -13.97
N ALA A 120 6.16 30.34 -13.39
CA ALA A 120 4.95 30.91 -12.81
C ALA A 120 5.25 31.79 -11.59
N GLY A 121 6.18 31.39 -10.73
CA GLY A 121 6.64 32.20 -9.60
C GLY A 121 7.23 33.54 -10.07
N LEU A 122 8.10 33.52 -11.09
CA LEU A 122 8.65 34.74 -11.70
C LEU A 122 7.53 35.62 -12.30
N PHE A 123 6.56 35.03 -13.00
CA PHE A 123 5.41 35.75 -13.49
C PHE A 123 4.65 36.47 -12.35
N HIS A 124 4.37 35.77 -11.25
CA HIS A 124 3.67 36.34 -10.10
C HIS A 124 4.49 37.38 -9.32
N LEU A 125 5.82 37.36 -9.44
CA LEU A 125 6.69 38.43 -8.92
C LEU A 125 6.67 39.68 -9.80
N CYS A 126 6.63 39.50 -11.11
CA CYS A 126 6.75 40.57 -12.10
C CYS A 126 5.42 41.23 -12.48
N VAL A 127 4.29 40.55 -12.26
CA VAL A 127 2.97 40.98 -12.75
C VAL A 127 2.00 41.19 -11.60
N ARG A 128 1.39 42.39 -11.52
CA ARG A 128 0.32 42.66 -10.55
C ARG A 128 -1.00 42.03 -11.00
N PRO A 129 -1.84 41.55 -10.07
CA PRO A 129 -3.18 41.09 -10.41
C PRO A 129 -3.98 42.19 -11.10
N SER A 130 -4.86 41.81 -12.03
CA SER A 130 -5.83 42.75 -12.59
C SER A 130 -6.77 43.23 -11.49
N GLU A 131 -7.23 44.48 -11.60
CA GLU A 131 -8.13 45.09 -10.61
C GLU A 131 -9.40 44.26 -10.42
N ARG A 132 -9.97 43.72 -11.51
CA ARG A 132 -11.16 42.87 -11.48
C ARG A 132 -10.95 41.62 -10.62
N LEU A 133 -9.81 40.94 -10.78
CA LEU A 133 -9.50 39.75 -10.00
C LEU A 133 -9.17 40.10 -8.55
N TYR A 134 -8.41 41.17 -8.34
CA TYR A 134 -8.04 41.63 -7.00
C TYR A 134 -9.28 41.92 -6.15
N ASN A 135 -10.25 42.64 -6.73
CA ASN A 135 -11.50 42.99 -6.07
C ASN A 135 -12.45 41.79 -5.97
N GLY A 136 -12.60 41.01 -7.05
CA GLY A 136 -13.49 39.86 -7.11
C GLY A 136 -13.12 38.76 -6.12
N LEU A 137 -11.82 38.47 -5.96
CA LEU A 137 -11.30 37.44 -5.04
C LEU A 137 -10.88 37.99 -3.68
N ARG A 138 -11.07 39.29 -3.44
CA ARG A 138 -10.71 39.96 -2.18
C ARG A 138 -9.25 39.72 -1.78
N MET A 139 -8.31 39.90 -2.72
CA MET A 139 -6.89 39.55 -2.54
C MET A 139 -6.15 40.37 -1.46
N GLY A 140 -6.77 41.40 -0.88
CA GLY A 140 -6.28 42.10 0.30
C GLY A 140 -6.64 41.44 1.64
N ASN A 141 -7.53 40.44 1.65
CA ASN A 141 -7.90 39.67 2.84
C ASN A 141 -7.15 38.33 2.85
N ILE A 142 -6.38 38.06 3.91
CA ILE A 142 -5.62 36.81 4.06
C ILE A 142 -6.52 35.56 4.11
N GLU A 143 -7.78 35.69 4.55
CA GLU A 143 -8.70 34.56 4.61
C GLU A 143 -9.06 33.98 3.23
N THR A 144 -8.92 34.77 2.15
CA THR A 144 -9.10 34.24 0.79
C THR A 144 -7.98 33.24 0.43
N VAL A 145 -6.77 33.50 0.93
CA VAL A 145 -5.62 32.59 0.78
C VAL A 145 -5.83 31.35 1.65
N LEU A 146 -6.32 31.51 2.88
CA LEU A 146 -6.69 30.37 3.73
C LEU A 146 -7.73 29.46 3.05
N SER A 147 -8.81 30.04 2.53
CA SER A 147 -9.89 29.31 1.87
C SER A 147 -9.40 28.50 0.67
N SER A 148 -8.68 29.15 -0.25
CA SER A 148 -8.13 28.49 -1.44
C SER A 148 -7.04 27.47 -1.10
N SER A 149 -6.22 27.71 -0.07
CA SER A 149 -5.20 26.76 0.39
C SER A 149 -5.82 25.50 1.00
N ILE A 150 -6.90 25.63 1.78
CA ILE A 150 -7.64 24.48 2.32
C ILE A 150 -8.18 23.62 1.17
N ALA A 151 -8.75 24.24 0.13
CA ALA A 151 -9.23 23.50 -1.04
C ALA A 151 -8.10 22.71 -1.74
N ALA A 152 -6.92 23.31 -1.91
CA ALA A 152 -5.76 22.64 -2.50
C ALA A 152 -5.23 21.49 -1.63
N VAL A 153 -5.14 21.69 -0.31
CA VAL A 153 -4.70 20.66 0.64
C VAL A 153 -5.67 19.49 0.69
N PHE A 154 -6.97 19.76 0.74
CA PHE A 154 -8.02 18.74 0.70
C PHE A 154 -7.93 17.94 -0.60
N TRP A 155 -7.81 18.60 -1.76
CA TRP A 155 -7.64 17.90 -3.03
C TRP A 155 -6.41 16.97 -3.03
N ALA A 156 -5.26 17.44 -2.53
CA ALA A 156 -4.06 16.63 -2.40
C ALA A 156 -4.29 15.42 -1.46
N ALA A 157 -5.01 15.60 -0.36
CA ALA A 157 -5.37 14.53 0.57
C ALA A 157 -6.19 13.42 -0.12
N PHE A 158 -7.18 13.78 -0.96
CA PHE A 158 -7.94 12.79 -1.73
C PHE A 158 -7.09 12.02 -2.74
N VAL A 159 -6.15 12.70 -3.40
CA VAL A 159 -5.23 12.06 -4.35
C VAL A 159 -4.33 11.06 -3.65
N VAL A 160 -3.73 11.41 -2.50
CA VAL A 160 -2.85 10.49 -1.76
C VAL A 160 -3.64 9.34 -1.11
N ALA A 161 -4.86 9.58 -0.62
CA ALA A 161 -5.72 8.52 -0.11
C ALA A 161 -6.08 7.51 -1.22
N GLY A 162 -6.42 8.00 -2.42
CA GLY A 162 -6.71 7.17 -3.59
C GLY A 162 -5.50 6.36 -4.04
N THR A 163 -4.35 7.01 -4.25
CA THR A 163 -3.12 6.32 -4.70
C THR A 163 -2.57 5.35 -3.64
N MET A 164 -2.81 5.59 -2.34
CA MET A 164 -2.55 4.61 -1.29
C MET A 164 -3.50 3.42 -1.39
N TRP A 165 -4.78 3.63 -1.66
CA TRP A 165 -5.75 2.52 -1.68
C TRP A 165 -5.63 1.63 -2.93
N TYR A 166 -5.50 2.26 -4.10
CA TYR A 166 -5.40 1.54 -5.38
C TYR A 166 -3.99 1.01 -5.66
N GLY A 167 -2.96 1.67 -5.11
CA GLY A 167 -1.56 1.41 -5.43
C GLY A 167 -1.05 2.36 -6.52
N SER A 168 0.23 2.70 -6.42
CA SER A 168 1.00 3.45 -7.41
C SER A 168 2.49 3.15 -7.23
N ALA A 169 3.33 3.67 -8.12
CA ALA A 169 4.79 3.60 -7.96
C ALA A 169 5.28 4.25 -6.64
N ALA A 170 4.52 5.18 -6.07
CA ALA A 170 4.85 5.84 -4.81
C ALA A 170 4.31 5.11 -3.56
N THR A 171 3.48 4.07 -3.71
CA THR A 171 2.91 3.30 -2.60
C THR A 171 3.21 1.80 -2.74
N PRO A 172 4.50 1.40 -2.81
CA PRO A 172 4.91 0.02 -3.08
C PRO A 172 4.45 -0.95 -1.98
N ILE A 173 4.10 -2.17 -2.39
CA ILE A 173 3.50 -3.18 -1.50
C ILE A 173 4.46 -3.72 -0.43
N GLU A 174 5.77 -3.61 -0.63
CA GLU A 174 6.77 -4.00 0.36
C GLU A 174 6.86 -3.02 1.54
N LEU A 175 6.45 -1.76 1.33
CA LEU A 175 6.50 -0.73 2.37
C LEU A 175 5.13 -0.56 3.05
N PHE A 176 4.03 -0.75 2.32
CA PHE A 176 2.67 -0.49 2.82
C PHE A 176 1.77 -1.73 2.91
N GLY A 177 2.23 -2.88 2.42
CA GLY A 177 1.42 -4.09 2.24
C GLY A 177 0.67 -4.12 0.91
N PRO A 178 0.11 -5.27 0.51
CA PRO A 178 -0.65 -5.42 -0.73
C PRO A 178 -1.94 -4.60 -0.73
N THR A 179 -2.58 -4.47 -1.89
CA THR A 179 -3.89 -3.83 -2.02
C THR A 179 -5.00 -4.89 -1.95
N ARG A 180 -6.22 -4.48 -1.59
CA ARG A 180 -7.37 -5.41 -1.60
C ARG A 180 -7.67 -5.96 -2.99
N TYR A 181 -7.36 -5.19 -4.03
CA TYR A 181 -7.65 -5.54 -5.42
C TYR A 181 -6.79 -6.71 -5.89
N GLN A 182 -5.58 -6.87 -5.34
CA GLN A 182 -4.73 -8.01 -5.61
C GLN A 182 -5.33 -9.31 -5.06
N TRP A 183 -5.99 -9.27 -3.90
CA TRP A 183 -6.77 -10.40 -3.39
C TRP A 183 -8.03 -10.66 -4.21
N ASP A 184 -8.82 -9.61 -4.46
CA ASP A 184 -10.11 -9.72 -5.14
C ASP A 184 -9.98 -10.30 -6.57
N LEU A 185 -8.85 -10.03 -7.24
CA LEU A 185 -8.55 -10.54 -8.59
C LEU A 185 -7.70 -11.81 -8.61
N GLY A 186 -7.26 -12.33 -7.44
CA GLY A 186 -6.34 -13.46 -7.37
C GLY A 186 -4.98 -13.18 -8.04
N PHE A 187 -4.48 -11.96 -7.93
CA PHE A 187 -3.28 -11.48 -8.64
C PHE A 187 -2.03 -12.32 -8.31
N PHE A 188 -1.77 -12.57 -7.02
CA PHE A 188 -0.62 -13.37 -6.59
C PHE A 188 -0.84 -14.86 -6.87
N GLN A 189 -2.06 -15.37 -6.63
CA GLN A 189 -2.44 -16.74 -6.96
C GLN A 189 -2.15 -17.08 -8.44
N GLN A 190 -2.56 -16.22 -9.38
CA GLN A 190 -2.32 -16.43 -10.81
C GLN A 190 -0.83 -16.48 -11.17
N GLU A 191 0.00 -15.65 -10.56
CA GLU A 191 1.46 -15.68 -10.79
C GLU A 191 2.10 -16.92 -10.18
N ILE A 192 1.67 -17.34 -8.99
CA ILE A 192 2.11 -18.58 -8.36
C ILE A 192 1.77 -19.76 -9.28
N GLU A 193 0.51 -19.87 -9.73
CA GLU A 193 0.06 -20.92 -10.63
C GLU A 193 0.87 -20.92 -11.94
N LYS A 194 1.10 -19.74 -12.54
CA LYS A 194 1.94 -19.62 -13.75
C LYS A 194 3.37 -20.15 -13.54
N ARG A 195 4.02 -19.80 -12.41
CA ARG A 195 5.38 -20.28 -12.09
C ARG A 195 5.42 -21.79 -11.83
N VAL A 196 4.41 -22.31 -11.15
CA VAL A 196 4.28 -23.77 -10.92
C VAL A 196 4.09 -24.48 -12.26
N GLN A 197 3.16 -24.04 -13.11
CA GLN A 197 2.92 -24.65 -14.42
C GLN A 197 4.16 -24.59 -15.33
N SER A 198 4.90 -23.48 -15.33
CA SER A 198 6.18 -23.38 -16.04
C SER A 198 7.18 -24.43 -15.53
N SER A 199 7.28 -24.60 -14.21
CA SER A 199 8.18 -25.59 -13.61
C SER A 199 7.77 -27.03 -13.91
N LEU A 200 6.47 -27.33 -13.96
CA LEU A 200 5.96 -28.63 -14.39
C LEU A 200 6.24 -28.88 -15.88
N GLY A 201 6.12 -27.85 -16.72
CA GLY A 201 6.47 -27.92 -18.15
C GLY A 201 7.96 -28.20 -18.41
N GLU A 202 8.83 -27.82 -17.48
CA GLU A 202 10.26 -28.18 -17.47
C GLU A 202 10.52 -29.62 -16.97
N GLY A 203 9.48 -30.39 -16.65
CA GLY A 203 9.57 -31.79 -16.21
C GLY A 203 9.84 -31.97 -14.72
N LYS A 204 9.70 -30.92 -13.89
CA LYS A 204 9.86 -31.04 -12.43
C LYS A 204 8.64 -31.72 -11.80
N THR A 205 8.85 -32.34 -10.65
CA THR A 205 7.74 -32.88 -9.85
C THR A 205 6.93 -31.74 -9.21
N LEU A 206 5.71 -32.04 -8.72
CA LEU A 206 4.89 -31.06 -8.00
C LEU A 206 5.61 -30.47 -6.79
N SER A 207 6.23 -31.32 -5.96
CA SER A 207 7.03 -30.88 -4.81
C SER A 207 8.16 -29.93 -5.24
N GLN A 208 8.92 -30.28 -6.28
CA GLN A 208 9.99 -29.41 -6.80
C GLN A 208 9.48 -28.09 -7.39
N ALA A 209 8.31 -28.11 -8.04
CA ALA A 209 7.70 -26.91 -8.62
C ALA A 209 7.24 -25.94 -7.51
N TRP A 210 6.54 -26.45 -6.49
CA TRP A 210 6.09 -25.66 -5.35
C TRP A 210 7.24 -25.21 -4.44
N ALA A 211 8.28 -26.02 -4.27
CA ALA A 211 9.49 -25.64 -3.53
C ALA A 211 10.26 -24.46 -4.15
N ARG A 212 10.03 -24.13 -5.43
CA ARG A 212 10.62 -22.95 -6.09
C ARG A 212 9.83 -21.66 -5.89
N ILE A 213 8.63 -21.73 -5.32
CA ILE A 213 7.83 -20.54 -5.05
C ILE A 213 8.44 -19.79 -3.85
N PRO A 214 8.79 -18.50 -4.00
CA PRO A 214 9.29 -17.72 -2.87
C PRO A 214 8.23 -17.60 -1.78
N GLU A 215 8.60 -17.83 -0.51
CA GLU A 215 7.68 -17.68 0.62
C GLU A 215 7.07 -16.28 0.69
N LYS A 216 7.83 -15.24 0.32
CA LYS A 216 7.33 -13.86 0.24
C LYS A 216 6.18 -13.71 -0.76
N LEU A 217 6.22 -14.42 -1.89
CA LEU A 217 5.14 -14.42 -2.89
C LEU A 217 3.91 -15.17 -2.36
N ALA A 218 4.13 -16.34 -1.76
CA ALA A 218 3.05 -17.11 -1.12
C ALA A 218 2.39 -16.30 0.00
N PHE A 219 3.16 -15.52 0.77
CA PHE A 219 2.64 -14.73 1.87
C PHE A 219 1.77 -13.56 1.37
N TYR A 220 2.07 -12.98 0.21
CA TYR A 220 1.14 -12.02 -0.40
C TYR A 220 -0.20 -12.63 -0.80
N ASP A 221 -0.24 -13.94 -1.07
CA ASP A 221 -1.45 -14.69 -1.41
C ASP A 221 -2.21 -15.22 -0.17
N TYR A 222 -2.20 -14.43 0.91
CA TYR A 222 -2.90 -14.70 2.16
C TYR A 222 -3.79 -13.52 2.56
N ILE A 223 -5.08 -13.77 2.85
CA ILE A 223 -6.07 -12.72 3.10
C ILE A 223 -5.78 -11.91 4.37
N GLY A 224 -5.01 -12.43 5.34
CA GLY A 224 -4.61 -11.65 6.51
C GLY A 224 -3.77 -10.43 6.14
N ASN A 225 -3.12 -10.47 4.97
CA ASN A 225 -2.38 -9.33 4.41
C ASN A 225 -3.26 -8.34 3.64
N ASN A 226 -4.54 -8.66 3.40
CA ASN A 226 -5.47 -7.76 2.71
C ASN A 226 -5.87 -6.59 3.63
N PRO A 227 -5.60 -5.33 3.24
CA PRO A 227 -5.89 -4.17 4.08
C PRO A 227 -7.39 -3.96 4.35
N ALA A 228 -8.27 -4.62 3.61
CA ALA A 228 -9.72 -4.57 3.80
C ALA A 228 -10.28 -5.60 4.81
N LYS A 229 -9.43 -6.25 5.63
CA LYS A 229 -9.83 -7.20 6.69
C LYS A 229 -9.69 -6.67 8.13
N GLY A 230 -9.40 -5.38 8.30
CA GLY A 230 -9.27 -4.76 9.61
C GLY A 230 -10.60 -4.45 10.32
N GLY A 231 -10.52 -3.62 11.36
CA GLY A 231 -11.68 -3.05 12.03
C GLY A 231 -11.30 -1.76 12.78
N LEU A 232 -12.20 -0.79 12.84
CA LEU A 232 -11.92 0.57 13.33
C LEU A 232 -11.29 0.61 14.73
N PHE A 233 -11.74 -0.28 15.62
CA PHE A 233 -11.25 -0.35 17.01
C PHE A 233 -10.26 -1.50 17.24
N ARG A 234 -9.84 -2.19 16.18
CA ARG A 234 -8.80 -3.23 16.26
C ARG A 234 -7.44 -2.55 16.12
N ALA A 235 -7.01 -1.90 17.20
CA ALA A 235 -5.77 -1.15 17.23
C ALA A 235 -4.53 -2.07 17.22
N GLY A 236 -3.40 -1.51 16.81
CA GLY A 236 -2.09 -2.18 16.83
C GLY A 236 -1.67 -2.79 15.49
N ALA A 237 -0.58 -3.55 15.53
CA ALA A 237 0.03 -4.16 14.36
C ALA A 237 -0.77 -5.38 13.86
N MET A 238 -0.62 -5.72 12.58
CA MET A 238 -1.22 -6.93 12.00
C MET A 238 -0.85 -8.19 12.81
N ASN A 239 0.42 -8.29 13.24
CA ASN A 239 0.92 -9.40 14.05
C ASN A 239 0.19 -9.57 15.41
N SER A 240 -0.45 -8.52 15.94
CA SER A 240 -1.28 -8.62 17.16
C SER A 240 -2.60 -9.36 16.90
N GLY A 241 -2.97 -9.58 15.63
CA GLY A 241 -4.10 -10.36 15.19
C GLY A 241 -3.78 -11.83 15.00
N ASP A 242 -3.36 -12.19 13.79
CA ASP A 242 -3.08 -13.57 13.39
C ASP A 242 -1.78 -14.14 13.96
N GLY A 243 -0.79 -13.29 14.25
CA GLY A 243 0.47 -13.66 14.89
C GLY A 243 1.68 -13.23 14.06
N ILE A 244 2.88 -13.58 14.53
CA ILE A 244 4.10 -13.41 13.75
C ILE A 244 4.22 -14.62 12.82
N ALA A 245 4.22 -14.40 11.50
CA ALA A 245 4.43 -15.49 10.54
C ALA A 245 5.82 -16.12 10.73
N VAL A 246 5.86 -17.45 10.86
CA VAL A 246 7.09 -18.22 11.15
C VAL A 246 7.62 -18.90 9.89
N GLY A 247 6.74 -19.54 9.12
CA GLY A 247 7.12 -20.29 7.92
C GLY A 247 5.91 -20.65 7.08
N TRP A 248 6.15 -20.90 5.79
CA TRP A 248 5.12 -21.40 4.89
C TRP A 248 4.97 -22.91 5.03
N LEU A 249 3.74 -23.40 5.26
CA LEU A 249 3.50 -24.84 5.43
C LEU A 249 3.49 -25.61 4.10
N GLY A 250 3.49 -24.91 2.97
CA GLY A 250 3.35 -25.50 1.64
C GLY A 250 1.94 -25.33 1.08
N HIS A 251 1.81 -25.60 -0.20
CA HIS A 251 0.53 -25.52 -0.91
C HIS A 251 -0.32 -26.76 -0.63
N ALA A 252 -1.53 -26.56 -0.13
CA ALA A 252 -2.46 -27.62 0.24
C ALA A 252 -3.31 -28.07 -0.96
N VAL A 253 -3.08 -29.29 -1.46
CA VAL A 253 -3.87 -29.91 -2.52
C VAL A 253 -4.87 -30.89 -1.91
N PHE A 254 -6.16 -30.66 -2.15
CA PHE A 254 -7.23 -31.53 -1.67
C PHE A 254 -7.65 -32.50 -2.77
N THR A 255 -7.86 -33.76 -2.41
CA THR A 255 -8.36 -34.79 -3.34
C THR A 255 -9.47 -35.60 -2.69
N ASP A 256 -10.48 -36.00 -3.46
CA ASP A 256 -11.48 -36.95 -3.01
C ASP A 256 -10.96 -38.41 -3.06
N LYS A 257 -11.77 -39.35 -2.59
CA LYS A 257 -11.45 -40.80 -2.62
C LYS A 257 -11.24 -41.37 -4.03
N GLU A 258 -11.73 -40.69 -5.07
CA GLU A 258 -11.60 -41.08 -6.48
C GLU A 258 -10.35 -40.46 -7.11
N GLY A 259 -9.62 -39.61 -6.38
CA GLY A 259 -8.41 -38.94 -6.83
C GLY A 259 -8.67 -37.63 -7.57
N ASN A 260 -9.90 -37.12 -7.59
CA ASN A 260 -10.20 -35.85 -8.24
C ASN A 260 -9.72 -34.67 -7.37
N SER A 261 -9.04 -33.70 -7.98
CA SER A 261 -8.60 -32.48 -7.30
C SER A 261 -9.79 -31.60 -6.92
N LEU A 262 -9.75 -31.11 -5.68
CA LEU A 262 -10.73 -30.21 -5.10
C LEU A 262 -10.06 -28.88 -4.71
N PHE A 263 -10.81 -27.79 -4.85
CA PHE A 263 -10.36 -26.44 -4.58
C PHE A 263 -11.23 -25.81 -3.49
N VAL A 264 -10.59 -25.25 -2.47
CA VAL A 264 -11.33 -24.53 -1.41
C VAL A 264 -11.77 -23.18 -1.94
N ARG A 265 -13.07 -22.87 -1.83
CA ARG A 265 -13.58 -21.54 -2.16
C ARG A 265 -13.02 -20.51 -1.19
N ARG A 266 -12.18 -19.61 -1.69
CA ARG A 266 -11.58 -18.52 -0.89
C ARG A 266 -12.62 -17.54 -0.35
N MET A 267 -12.34 -17.00 0.84
CA MET A 267 -13.16 -15.96 1.50
C MET A 267 -13.12 -14.65 0.70
N PRO A 268 -14.27 -14.12 0.25
CA PRO A 268 -14.32 -12.78 -0.33
C PRO A 268 -14.10 -11.70 0.73
N THR A 269 -13.58 -10.55 0.34
CA THR A 269 -13.23 -9.44 1.24
C THR A 269 -14.35 -9.02 2.20
N PHE A 270 -15.62 -9.04 1.74
CA PHE A 270 -16.76 -8.56 2.54
C PHE A 270 -17.10 -9.42 3.76
N PHE A 271 -16.74 -10.70 3.76
CA PHE A 271 -17.20 -11.65 4.77
C PHE A 271 -16.26 -11.68 5.98
N GLU A 272 -16.80 -11.56 7.20
CA GLU A 272 -16.07 -11.84 8.44
C GLU A 272 -15.95 -13.35 8.71
N THR A 273 -17.02 -14.09 8.42
CA THR A 273 -17.06 -15.56 8.46
C THR A 273 -17.56 -16.08 7.12
N PHE A 274 -17.00 -17.19 6.64
CA PHE A 274 -17.40 -17.78 5.37
C PHE A 274 -17.38 -19.32 5.48
N PRO A 275 -18.30 -20.05 4.84
CA PRO A 275 -18.35 -21.52 4.93
C PRO A 275 -17.17 -22.18 4.21
N VAL A 276 -16.84 -23.39 4.62
CA VAL A 276 -15.84 -24.22 3.94
C VAL A 276 -16.55 -25.02 2.86
N LEU A 277 -16.25 -24.70 1.60
CA LEU A 277 -16.76 -25.38 0.42
C LEU A 277 -15.57 -25.81 -0.45
N LEU A 278 -15.58 -27.07 -0.87
CA LEU A 278 -14.62 -27.64 -1.81
C LEU A 278 -15.35 -27.89 -3.13
N ILE A 279 -14.85 -27.26 -4.19
CA ILE A 279 -15.38 -27.36 -5.54
C ILE A 279 -14.41 -28.13 -6.44
N ASP A 280 -14.92 -28.80 -7.47
CA ASP A 280 -14.06 -29.31 -8.53
C ASP A 280 -13.64 -28.20 -9.51
N LYS A 281 -12.84 -28.55 -10.51
CA LYS A 281 -12.38 -27.65 -11.57
C LYS A 281 -13.50 -26.98 -12.38
N ASP A 282 -14.70 -27.58 -12.38
CA ASP A 282 -15.87 -27.11 -13.13
C ASP A 282 -16.79 -26.24 -12.23
N GLY A 283 -16.39 -26.02 -10.97
CA GLY A 283 -17.11 -25.19 -10.01
C GLY A 283 -18.23 -25.92 -9.27
N VAL A 284 -18.34 -27.25 -9.41
CA VAL A 284 -19.37 -28.04 -8.74
C VAL A 284 -18.92 -28.37 -7.31
N VAL A 285 -19.79 -28.16 -6.33
CA VAL A 285 -19.50 -28.51 -4.93
C VAL A 285 -19.39 -30.02 -4.79
N ARG A 286 -18.24 -30.48 -4.27
CA ARG A 286 -17.94 -31.90 -4.04
C ARG A 286 -17.77 -32.25 -2.58
N ALA A 287 -17.32 -31.31 -1.75
CA ALA A 287 -17.27 -31.51 -0.31
C ALA A 287 -17.52 -30.21 0.47
N ASP A 288 -17.98 -30.33 1.71
CA ASP A 288 -18.22 -29.23 2.62
C ASP A 288 -17.96 -29.58 4.09
N VAL A 289 -17.99 -28.56 4.94
CA VAL A 289 -18.12 -28.73 6.39
C VAL A 289 -19.55 -28.35 6.78
N PRO A 290 -20.46 -29.33 6.94
CA PRO A 290 -21.88 -29.04 7.07
C PRO A 290 -22.19 -28.45 8.45
N PHE A 291 -23.08 -27.44 8.47
CA PHE A 291 -23.57 -26.86 9.72
C PHE A 291 -24.50 -27.84 10.45
N ARG A 292 -25.53 -28.36 9.77
CA ARG A 292 -26.39 -29.45 10.27
C ARG A 292 -25.94 -30.78 9.69
N ARG A 293 -25.79 -31.79 10.55
CA ARG A 293 -25.26 -33.11 10.15
C ARG A 293 -26.32 -34.12 9.73
N ALA A 294 -27.60 -33.89 10.07
CA ALA A 294 -28.67 -34.88 9.93
C ALA A 294 -28.88 -35.36 8.48
N GLU A 295 -28.68 -34.48 7.49
CA GLU A 295 -28.85 -34.79 6.07
C GLU A 295 -27.58 -34.43 5.27
N SER A 296 -26.40 -34.48 5.93
CA SER A 296 -25.13 -34.23 5.25
C SER A 296 -24.91 -35.26 4.13
N LYS A 297 -24.56 -34.76 2.94
CA LYS A 297 -24.19 -35.58 1.78
C LYS A 297 -22.75 -35.36 1.30
N TYR A 298 -22.17 -34.22 1.66
CA TYR A 298 -20.88 -33.75 1.15
C TYR A 298 -19.83 -33.61 2.25
N SER A 299 -20.05 -34.21 3.43
CA SER A 299 -19.05 -34.13 4.50
C SER A 299 -17.72 -34.74 4.07
N ILE A 300 -16.63 -34.14 4.56
CA ILE A 300 -15.25 -34.65 4.39
C ILE A 300 -15.16 -36.16 4.67
N GLU A 301 -15.86 -36.66 5.70
CA GLU A 301 -15.92 -38.10 6.03
C GLU A 301 -16.59 -38.96 4.96
N GLN A 302 -17.73 -38.51 4.40
CA GLN A 302 -18.50 -39.27 3.41
C GLN A 302 -17.81 -39.27 2.04
N VAL A 303 -17.20 -38.15 1.68
CA VAL A 303 -16.48 -37.98 0.41
C VAL A 303 -15.09 -38.62 0.46
N GLY A 304 -14.50 -38.73 1.65
CA GLY A 304 -13.17 -39.28 1.86
C GLY A 304 -12.08 -38.33 1.36
N VAL A 305 -12.18 -37.05 1.70
CA VAL A 305 -11.22 -36.03 1.25
C VAL A 305 -9.91 -36.17 2.02
N SER A 306 -8.79 -36.15 1.29
CA SER A 306 -7.44 -36.03 1.83
C SER A 306 -6.81 -34.69 1.46
N VAL A 307 -5.76 -34.28 2.17
CA VAL A 307 -4.95 -33.11 1.82
C VAL A 307 -3.47 -33.51 1.76
N THR A 308 -2.79 -33.15 0.68
CA THR A 308 -1.36 -33.34 0.48
C THR A 308 -0.68 -31.99 0.30
N PHE A 309 0.42 -31.76 1.00
CA PHE A 309 1.20 -30.54 0.93
C PHE A 309 2.36 -30.66 -0.06
N TYR A 310 2.62 -29.58 -0.79
CA TYR A 310 3.77 -29.48 -1.70
C TYR A 310 4.53 -28.17 -1.45
N GLY A 311 5.85 -28.26 -1.35
CA GLY A 311 6.69 -27.16 -0.88
C GLY A 311 6.51 -26.86 0.60
N GLY A 312 7.23 -25.86 1.10
CA GLY A 312 7.17 -25.44 2.51
C GLY A 312 7.56 -26.54 3.51
N GLU A 313 7.14 -26.37 4.76
CA GLU A 313 7.51 -27.26 5.86
C GLU A 313 6.88 -28.65 5.77
N LEU A 314 5.67 -28.77 5.21
CA LEU A 314 4.94 -30.04 5.14
C LEU A 314 5.07 -30.75 3.78
N ASP A 315 6.12 -30.46 3.00
CA ASP A 315 6.30 -31.03 1.67
C ASP A 315 6.20 -32.57 1.67
N GLY A 316 5.34 -33.11 0.81
CA GLY A 316 5.10 -34.55 0.67
C GLY A 316 4.27 -35.19 1.79
N VAL A 317 3.79 -34.42 2.77
CA VAL A 317 2.95 -34.94 3.86
C VAL A 317 1.49 -34.99 3.41
N THR A 318 0.85 -36.14 3.61
CA THR A 318 -0.57 -36.36 3.34
C THR A 318 -1.33 -36.63 4.65
N PHE A 319 -2.45 -35.94 4.83
CA PHE A 319 -3.38 -36.16 5.93
C PHE A 319 -4.71 -36.69 5.42
N ASN A 320 -5.19 -37.77 6.05
CA ASN A 320 -6.46 -38.42 5.73
C ASN A 320 -7.46 -38.37 6.88
N ASP A 321 -7.03 -37.95 8.08
CA ASP A 321 -7.93 -37.85 9.22
C ASP A 321 -8.88 -36.64 9.02
N PRO A 322 -10.21 -36.85 9.11
CA PRO A 322 -11.17 -35.78 8.80
C PRO A 322 -11.01 -34.52 9.65
N ALA A 323 -10.50 -34.64 10.89
CA ALA A 323 -10.29 -33.51 11.77
C ALA A 323 -9.20 -32.56 11.25
N THR A 324 -8.05 -33.11 10.83
CA THR A 324 -6.92 -32.35 10.28
C THR A 324 -7.22 -31.83 8.89
N VAL A 325 -7.87 -32.63 8.02
CA VAL A 325 -8.31 -32.17 6.70
C VAL A 325 -9.24 -30.95 6.83
N LYS A 326 -10.22 -31.00 7.75
CA LYS A 326 -11.09 -29.84 8.04
C LYS A 326 -10.33 -28.64 8.58
N LYS A 327 -9.31 -28.86 9.42
CA LYS A 327 -8.44 -27.79 9.93
C LYS A 327 -7.75 -27.07 8.78
N TYR A 328 -7.10 -27.79 7.87
CA TYR A 328 -6.41 -27.18 6.74
C TYR A 328 -7.35 -26.60 5.70
N ALA A 329 -8.52 -27.20 5.46
CA ALA A 329 -9.53 -26.62 4.58
C ALA A 329 -10.02 -25.24 5.08
N ARG A 330 -10.23 -25.08 6.39
CA ARG A 330 -10.53 -23.77 7.01
C ARG A 330 -9.41 -22.75 6.82
N ARG A 331 -8.15 -23.18 6.79
CA ARG A 331 -7.00 -22.29 6.58
C ARG A 331 -6.82 -21.93 5.12
N ALA A 332 -6.96 -22.89 4.21
CA ALA A 332 -6.86 -22.70 2.76
C ALA A 332 -7.94 -21.76 2.21
N GLN A 333 -9.07 -21.63 2.91
CA GLN A 333 -10.09 -20.62 2.64
C GLN A 333 -9.54 -19.18 2.72
N LEU A 334 -8.48 -18.97 3.50
CA LEU A 334 -7.80 -17.70 3.70
C LEU A 334 -6.64 -17.48 2.70
N GLY A 335 -6.41 -18.40 1.76
CA GLY A 335 -5.27 -18.37 0.84
C GLY A 335 -4.18 -19.37 1.22
N GLU A 336 -2.93 -19.02 0.95
CA GLU A 336 -1.76 -19.82 1.34
C GLU A 336 -1.64 -19.98 2.86
N VAL A 337 -1.11 -21.13 3.29
CA VAL A 337 -1.13 -21.54 4.70
C VAL A 337 0.24 -21.33 5.35
N PHE A 338 0.26 -20.53 6.42
CA PHE A 338 1.47 -20.21 7.18
C PHE A 338 1.40 -20.73 8.61
N GLU A 339 2.54 -20.95 9.26
CA GLU A 339 2.59 -21.05 10.71
C GLU A 339 2.70 -19.65 11.34
N PHE A 340 2.05 -19.45 12.49
CA PHE A 340 2.08 -18.18 13.21
C PHE A 340 2.40 -18.40 14.69
N ASP A 341 3.38 -17.65 15.19
CA ASP A 341 3.61 -17.48 16.63
C ASP A 341 2.65 -16.42 17.18
N ARG A 342 1.70 -16.89 17.98
CA ARG A 342 0.72 -16.05 18.70
C ARG A 342 1.10 -15.81 20.15
N ALA A 343 2.07 -16.55 20.69
CA ALA A 343 2.44 -16.48 22.09
C ALA A 343 3.23 -15.20 22.39
N THR A 344 4.17 -14.84 21.50
CA THR A 344 5.06 -13.68 21.70
C THR A 344 4.30 -12.36 21.89
N LEU A 345 3.22 -12.14 21.14
CA LEU A 345 2.42 -10.91 21.21
C LEU A 345 1.05 -11.09 21.86
N GLN A 346 0.76 -12.28 22.40
CA GLN A 346 -0.58 -12.66 22.88
C GLN A 346 -1.67 -12.38 21.84
N SER A 347 -1.40 -12.72 20.58
CA SER A 347 -2.23 -12.33 19.43
C SER A 347 -3.63 -12.94 19.51
N ASP A 348 -4.65 -12.11 19.31
CA ASP A 348 -6.05 -12.44 19.59
C ASP A 348 -6.75 -13.28 18.51
N GLY A 349 -6.12 -13.44 17.34
CA GLY A 349 -6.63 -14.20 16.20
C GLY A 349 -7.60 -13.41 15.34
N VAL A 350 -7.67 -12.09 15.49
CA VAL A 350 -8.58 -11.21 14.75
C VAL A 350 -7.79 -10.27 13.83
N PHE A 351 -8.14 -10.26 12.55
CA PHE A 351 -7.45 -9.46 11.55
C PHE A 351 -7.48 -7.95 11.84
N ARG A 352 -6.36 -7.30 11.52
CA ARG A 352 -6.13 -5.86 11.56
C ARG A 352 -5.70 -5.37 10.18
N THR A 353 -5.92 -4.08 9.90
CA THR A 353 -5.47 -3.49 8.64
C THR A 353 -3.99 -3.10 8.70
N SER A 354 -3.39 -2.92 7.52
CA SER A 354 -1.99 -2.50 7.37
C SER A 354 -1.85 -0.97 7.44
N PRO A 355 -0.62 -0.43 7.43
CA PRO A 355 -0.40 1.01 7.26
C PRO A 355 -1.09 1.60 6.03
N ARG A 356 -1.25 0.82 4.95
CA ARG A 356 -2.03 1.24 3.76
C ARG A 356 -3.47 1.61 4.14
N GLY A 357 -4.15 0.75 4.89
CA GLY A 357 -5.54 0.99 5.28
C GLY A 357 -5.68 2.14 6.29
N TRP A 358 -4.78 2.22 7.26
CA TRP A 358 -4.78 3.34 8.22
C TRP A 358 -4.49 4.69 7.55
N PHE A 359 -3.52 4.75 6.63
CA PHE A 359 -3.21 5.96 5.88
C PHE A 359 -4.37 6.39 4.97
N THR A 360 -5.03 5.45 4.30
CA THR A 360 -6.20 5.80 3.46
C THR A 360 -7.37 6.33 4.28
N PHE A 361 -7.52 5.87 5.53
CA PHE A 361 -8.62 6.29 6.41
C PHE A 361 -8.41 7.65 7.09
N GLY A 362 -7.18 7.92 7.57
CA GLY A 362 -6.83 9.15 8.28
C GLY A 362 -6.61 10.32 7.33
#